data_AF-T1EIP7-F1
#
_entry.id   AF-T1EIP7-F1
#
_cell.length_a   1.000
_cell.length_b   1.000
_cell.length_c   1.000
_cell.angle_alpha   90.00
_cell.angle_beta   90.00
_cell.angle_gamma   90.00
#
_symmetry.space_group_name_H-M   'P 1'
#
loop_
_entity.id
_entity.type
_entity.pdbx_description
1 polymer ?
#
loop_
_entity_poly.entity_id
_entity_poly.type
_entity_poly.pdbx_seq_one_letter_code
_entity_poly.pdbx_strand_id
1 'polypeptide(L)' 'QEQLDIYSEIETEELVKKVKDLLSQYSISQRLFGEMVLGLSQGSVSDLLARPKPWLMLTQKGREPFIRMQIFLDDQ' A
#
# COMPACT_ATOMS: atom_id res chain seq x y z
N GLN A 1 -14.82 9.71 -2.48
CA GLN A 1 -14.21 10.12 -3.76
C GLN A 1 -13.27 11.31 -3.59
N GLU A 2 -13.32 12.05 -2.47
CA GLU A 2 -12.44 13.21 -2.15
C GLU A 2 -11.06 12.85 -1.53
N GLN A 3 -10.85 11.61 -1.07
CA GLN A 3 -9.59 11.18 -0.44
C GLN A 3 -8.41 11.04 -1.44
N LEU A 4 -8.69 11.06 -2.75
CA LEU A 4 -7.68 10.92 -3.80
C LEU A 4 -6.85 12.20 -4.01
N ASP A 5 -7.41 13.38 -3.69
CA ASP A 5 -6.75 14.67 -3.95
C ASP A 5 -5.74 15.07 -2.86
N ILE A 6 -5.78 14.41 -1.68
CA ILE A 6 -4.84 14.67 -0.58
C ILE A 6 -3.46 14.08 -0.88
N TYR A 7 -3.43 12.96 -1.60
CA TYR A 7 -2.20 12.24 -1.95
C TYR A 7 -1.88 12.45 -3.43
N SER A 8 -1.52 13.68 -3.81
CA SER A 8 -1.23 14.04 -5.20
C SER A 8 -0.03 13.28 -5.78
N GLU A 9 0.93 12.91 -4.94
CA GLU A 9 2.12 12.17 -5.32
C GLU A 9 2.61 11.28 -4.16
N ILE A 10 2.72 9.97 -4.42
CA ILE A 10 3.21 9.00 -3.44
C ILE A 10 4.47 8.33 -4.00
N GLU A 11 5.56 8.36 -3.25
CA GLU A 11 6.74 7.54 -3.54
C GLU A 11 6.46 6.07 -3.19
N THR A 12 5.99 5.31 -4.18
CA THR A 12 5.44 3.96 -3.99
C THR A 12 6.46 2.96 -3.43
N GLU A 13 7.74 3.10 -3.80
CA GLU A 13 8.80 2.22 -3.28
C GLU A 13 9.07 2.47 -1.79
N GLU A 14 9.24 3.74 -1.41
CA GLU A 14 9.47 4.13 -0.01
C GLU A 14 8.26 3.82 0.87
N LEU A 15 7.05 4.04 0.37
CA LEU A 15 5.83 3.65 1.07
C LEU A 15 5.78 2.14 1.33
N VAL A 16 6.02 1.32 0.31
CA VAL A 16 6.03 -0.14 0.44
C VAL A 16 7.10 -0.60 1.43
N LYS A 17 8.28 0.04 1.41
CA LYS A 17 9.35 -0.24 2.38
C LYS A 17 8.90 0.04 3.81
N LYS A 18 8.36 1.23 4.09
CA LYS A 18 7.84 1.60 5.42
C LYS A 18 6.77 0.62 5.90
N VAL A 19 5.84 0.25 5.03
CA VAL A 19 4.81 -0.75 5.34
C VAL A 19 5.45 -2.08 5.71
N LYS A 20 6.39 -2.60 4.91
CA LYS A 20 7.08 -3.87 5.23
C LYS A 20 7.82 -3.84 6.56
N ASP A 21 8.49 -2.72 6.85
CA ASP A 21 9.23 -2.55 8.10
C ASP A 21 8.27 -2.58 9.30
N LEU A 22 7.14 -1.87 9.22
CA LEU A 22 6.09 -1.87 10.24
C LEU A 22 5.48 -3.26 10.43
N LEU A 23 5.12 -3.94 9.33
CA LEU A 23 4.58 -5.30 9.38
C LEU A 23 5.57 -6.26 10.06
N SER A 24 6.86 -6.12 9.76
CA SER A 24 7.91 -6.95 10.38
C SER A 24 8.06 -6.64 11.87
N GLN A 25 8.05 -5.36 12.24
CA GLN A 25 8.14 -4.91 13.64
C GLN A 25 7.03 -5.50 14.51
N TYR A 26 5.80 -5.56 14.00
CA TYR A 26 4.66 -6.10 14.73
C TYR A 26 4.34 -7.57 14.41
N SER A 27 5.21 -8.26 13.66
CA SER A 27 5.01 -9.65 13.24
C SER A 27 3.67 -9.89 12.50
N ILE A 28 3.22 -8.90 11.73
CA ILE A 28 2.01 -8.96 10.90
C ILE A 28 2.38 -9.57 9.55
N SER A 29 1.66 -10.62 9.14
CA SER A 29 1.87 -11.20 7.81
C SER A 29 1.37 -10.30 6.69
N GLN A 30 2.09 -10.26 5.57
CA GLN A 30 1.66 -9.52 4.37
C GLN A 30 0.30 -9.99 3.85
N ARG A 31 -0.02 -11.29 4.02
CA ARG A 31 -1.33 -11.85 3.68
C ARG A 31 -2.44 -11.18 4.50
N LEU A 32 -2.30 -11.15 5.82
CA LEU A 32 -3.29 -10.56 6.70
C LEU A 32 -3.46 -9.07 6.41
N PHE A 33 -2.35 -8.36 6.20
CA PHE A 33 -2.38 -6.96 5.80
C PHE A 33 -3.11 -6.75 4.45
N GLY A 34 -2.78 -7.54 3.44
CA GLY A 34 -3.42 -7.49 2.13
C GLY A 34 -4.92 -7.72 2.20
N GLU A 35 -5.36 -8.73 2.94
CA GLU A 35 -6.78 -9.08 3.09
C GLU A 35 -7.54 -8.01 3.89
N MET A 36 -7.00 -7.56 5.02
CA MET A 36 -7.73 -6.70 5.97
C MET A 36 -7.66 -5.20 5.66
N VAL A 37 -6.54 -4.71 5.10
CA VAL A 37 -6.34 -3.28 4.85
C VAL A 37 -6.55 -2.94 3.37
N LEU A 38 -6.00 -3.76 2.47
CA LEU A 38 -6.00 -3.48 1.04
C LEU A 38 -7.15 -4.14 0.27
N GLY A 39 -7.79 -5.16 0.85
CA GLY A 39 -8.80 -5.96 0.15
C GLY A 39 -8.22 -6.79 -1.01
N LEU A 40 -6.95 -7.19 -0.91
CA LEU A 40 -6.22 -7.93 -1.95
C LEU A 40 -5.98 -9.39 -1.56
N SER A 41 -5.93 -10.25 -2.58
CA SER A 41 -5.51 -11.64 -2.41
C SER A 41 -4.02 -11.74 -2.02
N GLN A 42 -3.60 -12.86 -1.43
CA GLN A 42 -2.20 -13.11 -1.06
C GLN A 42 -1.23 -12.95 -2.23
N GLY A 43 -1.57 -13.48 -3.41
CA GLY A 43 -0.73 -13.34 -4.61
C GLY A 43 -0.61 -11.87 -5.03
N SER A 44 -1.73 -11.16 -5.09
CA SER A 44 -1.76 -9.75 -5.49
C SER A 44 -0.98 -8.84 -4.54
N VAL A 45 -1.13 -9.01 -3.22
CA VAL A 45 -0.36 -8.22 -2.24
C VAL A 45 1.13 -8.55 -2.29
N SER A 46 1.49 -9.83 -2.49
CA SER A 46 2.89 -10.23 -2.64
C SER A 46 3.53 -9.56 -3.86
N ASP A 47 2.86 -9.59 -5.01
CA ASP A 47 3.36 -8.96 -6.24
C ASP A 47 3.47 -7.44 -6.09
N LEU A 48 2.44 -6.81 -5.51
CA LEU A 48 2.41 -5.36 -5.26
C LEU A 48 3.56 -4.91 -4.36
N LEU A 49 3.79 -5.61 -3.25
CA LEU A 49 4.86 -5.30 -2.30
C LEU A 49 6.25 -5.66 -2.87
N ALA A 50 6.35 -6.66 -3.74
CA ALA A 50 7.62 -7.04 -4.35
C ALA A 50 8.04 -6.07 -5.46
N ARG A 51 7.08 -5.55 -6.23
CA ARG A 51 7.32 -4.74 -7.45
C ARG A 51 6.30 -3.60 -7.57
N PRO A 52 6.33 -2.61 -6.68
CA PRO A 52 5.44 -1.45 -6.80
C PRO A 52 5.76 -0.68 -8.07
N LYS A 53 4.74 -0.38 -8.88
CA LYS A 53 4.91 0.50 -10.04
C LYS A 53 4.95 1.96 -9.58
N PRO A 54 5.75 2.83 -10.22
CA PRO A 54 5.77 4.26 -9.92
C PRO A 54 4.37 4.88 -9.99
N TRP A 55 4.08 5.84 -9.10
CA TRP A 55 2.76 6.48 -8.97
C TRP A 55 2.19 7.05 -10.27
N LEU A 56 3.07 7.65 -11.07
CA LEU A 56 2.72 8.25 -12.37
C LEU A 56 2.30 7.20 -13.42
N MET A 57 2.68 5.93 -13.22
CA MET A 57 2.34 4.79 -14.09
C MET A 57 1.08 4.05 -13.63
N LEU A 58 0.45 4.46 -12.52
CA LEU A 58 -0.74 3.83 -11.98
C LEU A 58 -2.02 4.46 -12.53
N THR A 59 -2.99 3.60 -12.84
CA THR A 59 -4.37 4.05 -13.07
C THR A 59 -4.99 4.54 -11.76
N GLN A 60 -6.09 5.30 -11.83
CA GLN A 60 -6.79 5.77 -10.62
C GLN A 60 -7.18 4.63 -9.68
N LYS A 61 -7.64 3.49 -10.20
CA LYS A 61 -7.90 2.28 -9.38
C LYS A 61 -6.61 1.63 -8.86
N GLY A 62 -5.54 1.64 -9.64
CA GLY A 62 -4.24 1.10 -9.24
C GLY A 62 -3.56 1.88 -8.11
N ARG A 63 -3.99 3.13 -7.87
CA ARG A 63 -3.52 3.98 -6.76
C ARG A 63 -4.17 3.65 -5.42
N GLU A 64 -5.36 3.03 -5.42
CA GLU A 64 -6.13 2.77 -4.21
C GLU A 64 -5.35 1.96 -3.14
N PRO A 65 -4.61 0.88 -3.48
CA PRO A 65 -3.83 0.16 -2.48
C PRO A 65 -2.76 1.02 -1.80
N PHE A 66 -2.10 1.90 -2.55
CA PHE A 66 -1.06 2.78 -2.01
C PHE A 66 -1.66 3.88 -1.12
N ILE A 67 -2.82 4.42 -1.47
CA ILE A 67 -3.52 5.37 -0.61
C ILE A 67 -3.93 4.70 0.71
N ARG A 68 -4.47 3.48 0.66
CA ARG A 68 -4.80 2.70 1.86
C ARG A 68 -3.58 2.40 2.72
N MET A 69 -2.44 2.10 2.10
CA MET A 69 -1.15 1.96 2.81
C MET A 69 -0.75 3.27 3.51
N GLN A 70 -0.89 4.42 2.84
CA GLN A 70 -0.54 5.72 3.42
C GLN A 70 -1.46 6.04 4.62
N ILE A 71 -2.77 5.87 4.47
CA ILE A 71 -3.73 6.03 5.57
C ILE A 71 -3.40 5.11 6.74
N PHE A 72 -3.05 3.85 6.46
CA PHE A 72 -2.66 2.88 7.49
C PHE A 72 -1.39 3.28 8.26
N LEU A 73 -0.44 3.96 7.60
CA LEU A 73 0.74 4.50 8.28
C LEU A 73 0.44 5.79 9.04
N ASP A 74 -0.45 6.63 8.52
CA ASP A 74 -0.85 7.90 9.15
C ASP A 74 -1.74 7.68 10.40
N ASP A 75 -2.43 6.53 10.48
CA ASP A 75 -3.25 6.09 11.64
C ASP A 75 -2.42 5.38 12.73
N GLN A 76 -1.09 5.35 12.60
CA GLN A 76 -0.16 4.98 13.69
C GLN A 76 0.13 6.18 14.59
#